data_AF-A0A7L0GGH5-F1
#
_entry.id   AF-A0A7L0GGH5-F1
#
_cell.length_a   1.000
_cell.length_b   1.000
_cell.length_c   1.000
_cell.angle_alpha   90.00
_cell.angle_beta   90.00
_cell.angle_gamma   90.00
#
_symmetry.space_group_name_H-M   'P 1'
#
loop_
_entity.id
_entity.type
_entity.pdbx_description
1 polymer ?
#
loop_
_entity_poly.entity_id
_entity_poly.type
_entity_poly.pdbx_seq_one_letter_code
_entity_poly.pdbx_strand_id
1 'polypeptide(L)'
;QGAMGPRQVTVVGLLRDPTFHVAKCAAEALKLKFPSKFADPVIQPLVEFAWCEYLQEKKKELRGEVWAYASSVMCFIDGQLLGDEKELLKWSYREWDYRDFKPEALYQAIAEDFYSKHLKNSQASSTHVFVYLEIAIEEQPVGRLLFELFSDACPRTCENFRALCAGGAKSPCDGRELTYKNSLFHRLVKNGWIQGGDIITGKGDRGESIYGPTFEDESFSVRHKGRGVLGMANKGRHSNGSQFYITLQPAPYLDKKYVAFGQLIEGTEVLQRLEVVPTYNERPTVACKIINCGTFEP
;
A
#
# COMPACT_ATOMS: atom_id res chain seq x y z
N GLN A 1 40.02 25.13 3.80
CA GLN A 1 38.68 24.62 4.18
C GLN A 1 37.99 24.26 2.88
N GLY A 2 37.86 22.95 2.60
CA GLY A 2 37.29 22.48 1.33
C GLY A 2 35.85 22.96 1.18
N ALA A 3 35.50 23.53 0.04
CA ALA A 3 34.14 23.96 -0.25
C ALA A 3 33.24 22.71 -0.26
N MET A 4 32.57 22.44 0.86
CA MET A 4 31.44 21.51 0.87
C MET A 4 30.43 22.05 -0.14
N GLY A 5 30.04 21.20 -1.08
CA GLY A 5 28.99 21.52 -2.05
C GLY A 5 27.67 21.87 -1.35
N PRO A 6 26.66 22.28 -2.14
CA PRO A 6 25.36 22.60 -1.58
C PRO A 6 24.81 21.39 -0.79
N ARG A 7 24.30 21.63 0.41
CA ARG A 7 23.72 20.63 1.30
C ARG A 7 22.51 19.98 0.64
N GLN A 8 22.36 18.68 0.78
CA GLN A 8 21.19 17.95 0.30
C GLN A 8 20.30 17.55 1.47
N VAL A 9 19.07 18.06 1.48
CA VAL A 9 18.03 17.64 2.43
C VAL A 9 17.18 16.56 1.74
N THR A 10 17.03 15.41 2.38
CA THR A 10 16.14 14.34 1.94
C THR A 10 15.04 14.14 2.97
N VAL A 11 13.79 14.10 2.53
CA VAL A 11 12.61 13.87 3.37
C VAL A 11 11.86 12.67 2.81
N VAL A 12 11.77 11.60 3.59
CA VAL A 12 11.00 10.40 3.27
C VAL A 12 9.94 10.23 4.34
N GLY A 13 8.67 10.09 3.97
CA GLY A 13 7.63 9.99 4.98
C GLY A 13 6.25 9.63 4.45
N LEU A 14 5.34 9.43 5.39
CA LEU A 14 3.96 9.07 5.15
C LEU A 14 3.20 10.24 4.51
N LEU A 15 2.75 10.02 3.28
CA LEU A 15 2.04 10.95 2.41
C LEU A 15 0.86 11.67 3.09
N ARG A 16 0.11 10.95 3.93
CA ARG A 16 -1.10 11.46 4.62
C ARG A 16 -0.79 12.15 5.94
N ASP A 17 0.44 12.05 6.44
CA ASP A 17 0.78 12.56 7.75
C ASP A 17 1.20 14.03 7.67
N PRO A 18 0.61 14.93 8.48
CA PRO A 18 1.01 16.33 8.53
C PRO A 18 2.51 16.54 8.79
N THR A 19 3.15 15.68 9.60
CA THR A 19 4.58 15.79 9.95
C THR A 19 5.49 15.66 8.72
N PHE A 20 5.13 14.82 7.75
CA PHE A 20 5.84 14.74 6.47
C PHE A 20 5.78 16.07 5.72
N HIS A 21 4.62 16.73 5.72
CA HIS A 21 4.45 18.04 5.06
C HIS A 21 5.16 19.17 5.78
N VAL A 22 5.25 19.11 7.11
CA VAL A 22 6.11 20.02 7.90
C VAL A 22 7.56 19.92 7.42
N ALA A 23 8.11 18.69 7.39
CA ALA A 23 9.48 18.46 6.98
C ALA A 23 9.74 18.84 5.52
N LYS A 24 8.82 18.48 4.62
CA LYS A 24 8.86 18.86 3.20
C LYS A 24 8.90 20.38 3.03
N CYS A 25 7.97 21.10 3.64
CA CYS A 25 7.91 22.55 3.54
C CYS A 25 9.16 23.23 4.12
N ALA A 26 9.73 22.68 5.21
CA ALA A 26 10.99 23.17 5.76
C ALA A 26 12.15 22.99 4.77
N ALA A 27 12.29 21.81 4.16
CA ALA A 27 13.32 21.51 3.17
C ALA A 27 13.23 22.41 1.93
N GLU A 28 12.02 22.59 1.39
CA GLU A 28 11.75 23.48 0.25
C GLU A 28 12.05 24.96 0.59
N ALA A 29 11.67 25.40 1.80
CA ALA A 29 11.92 26.77 2.23
C ALA A 29 13.41 27.07 2.44
N LEU A 30 14.20 26.10 2.91
CA LEU A 30 15.64 26.24 3.01
C LEU A 30 16.29 26.45 1.63
N LYS A 31 15.89 25.64 0.63
CA LYS A 31 16.33 25.83 -0.75
C LYS A 31 15.93 27.19 -1.30
N LEU A 32 14.70 27.62 -1.07
CA LEU A 32 14.20 28.91 -1.54
C LEU A 32 14.96 30.10 -0.92
N LYS A 33 15.21 30.05 0.40
CA LYS A 33 15.92 31.13 1.11
C LYS A 33 17.43 31.14 0.85
N PHE A 34 18.03 29.96 0.64
CA PHE A 34 19.48 29.80 0.51
C PHE A 34 19.84 29.00 -0.76
N PRO A 35 19.55 29.52 -1.97
CA PRO A 35 19.58 28.74 -3.20
C PRO A 35 20.96 28.22 -3.61
N SER A 36 22.04 28.89 -3.19
CA SER A 36 23.43 28.46 -3.43
C SER A 36 23.98 27.52 -2.36
N LYS A 37 23.29 27.39 -1.22
CA LYS A 37 23.72 26.59 -0.07
C LYS A 37 23.04 25.22 -0.03
N PHE A 38 21.91 25.08 -0.71
CA PHE A 38 21.14 23.84 -0.76
C PHE A 38 20.94 23.37 -2.20
N ALA A 39 21.01 22.06 -2.39
CA ALA A 39 20.52 21.40 -3.59
C ALA A 39 18.99 21.35 -3.54
N ASP A 40 18.34 21.01 -4.66
CA ASP A 40 16.91 20.73 -4.64
C ASP A 40 16.65 19.56 -3.67
N PRO A 41 15.67 19.69 -2.76
CA PRO A 41 15.42 18.68 -1.76
C PRO A 41 14.89 17.41 -2.41
N VAL A 42 15.31 16.26 -1.89
CA VAL A 42 14.79 14.96 -2.34
C VAL A 42 13.58 14.63 -1.49
N ILE A 43 12.38 14.77 -2.05
CA ILE A 43 11.11 14.51 -1.37
C ILE A 43 10.55 13.18 -1.87
N GLN A 44 10.45 12.21 -0.97
CA GLN A 44 9.93 10.87 -1.26
C GLN A 44 8.67 10.60 -0.42
N PRO A 45 7.48 10.97 -0.94
CA PRO A 45 6.21 10.63 -0.29
C PRO A 45 5.92 9.14 -0.45
N LEU A 46 5.48 8.48 0.62
CA LEU A 46 5.12 7.06 0.63
C LEU A 46 3.71 6.87 1.18
N VAL A 47 2.93 5.98 0.57
CA VAL A 47 1.67 5.48 1.15
C VAL A 47 1.97 4.63 2.40
N GLU A 48 0.96 4.40 3.25
CA GLU A 48 1.11 3.72 4.55
C GLU A 48 1.92 2.43 4.43
N PHE A 49 1.55 1.58 3.47
CA PHE A 49 2.18 0.28 3.33
C PHE A 49 3.66 0.38 2.91
N ALA A 50 3.95 1.24 1.93
CA ALA A 50 5.31 1.49 1.45
C ALA A 50 6.19 2.16 2.53
N TRP A 51 5.59 3.02 3.36
CA TRP A 51 6.27 3.60 4.52
C TRP A 51 6.67 2.54 5.54
N CYS A 52 5.78 1.59 5.85
CA CYS A 52 6.07 0.51 6.77
C CYS A 52 7.23 -0.38 6.28
N GLU A 53 7.24 -0.74 5.00
CA GLU A 53 8.35 -1.50 4.41
C GLU A 53 9.66 -0.70 4.45
N TYR A 54 9.63 0.55 4.00
CA TYR A 54 10.79 1.45 4.03
C TYR A 54 11.38 1.59 5.44
N LEU A 55 10.53 1.83 6.44
CA LEU A 55 10.96 2.00 7.82
C LEU A 55 11.59 0.71 8.38
N GLN A 56 11.03 -0.45 8.07
CA GLN A 56 11.60 -1.73 8.50
C GLN A 56 12.98 -1.99 7.87
N GLU A 57 13.16 -1.67 6.60
CA GLU A 57 14.46 -1.77 5.92
C GLU A 57 15.47 -0.78 6.50
N LYS A 58 15.08 0.48 6.68
CA LYS A 58 15.96 1.51 7.26
C LYS A 58 16.37 1.22 8.70
N LYS A 59 15.49 0.64 9.51
CA LYS A 59 15.86 0.16 10.86
C LYS A 59 16.96 -0.90 10.82
N LYS A 60 16.91 -1.83 9.86
CA LYS A 60 17.95 -2.87 9.67
C LYS A 60 19.27 -2.28 9.17
N GLU A 61 19.20 -1.28 8.28
CA GLU A 61 20.36 -0.60 7.70
C GLU A 61 21.10 0.25 8.75
N LEU A 62 20.39 1.13 9.45
CA LEU A 62 20.99 2.12 10.36
C LEU A 62 21.36 1.54 11.73
N ARG A 63 20.66 0.47 12.17
CA ARG A 63 20.87 -0.20 13.48
C ARG A 63 20.79 0.79 14.67
N GLY A 64 21.14 0.33 15.88
CA GLY A 64 21.22 1.19 17.07
C GLY A 64 19.87 1.75 17.55
N GLU A 65 19.85 3.02 17.98
CA GLU A 65 18.66 3.67 18.55
C GLU A 65 17.49 3.82 17.57
N VAL A 66 17.76 3.68 16.26
CA VAL A 66 16.74 3.75 15.19
C VAL A 66 15.74 2.59 15.29
N TRP A 67 16.04 1.48 15.98
CA TRP A 67 15.07 0.40 16.21
C TRP A 67 13.76 0.90 16.85
N ALA A 68 13.86 1.90 17.74
CA ALA A 68 12.73 2.52 18.41
C ALA A 68 12.10 3.69 17.62
N TYR A 69 12.52 3.94 16.38
CA TYR A 69 11.98 5.03 15.56
C TYR A 69 10.48 4.83 15.30
N ALA A 70 9.68 5.83 15.67
CA ALA A 70 8.22 5.76 15.63
C ALA A 70 7.57 6.94 14.88
N SER A 71 8.34 7.93 14.43
CA SER A 71 7.81 9.02 13.60
C SER A 71 7.43 8.49 12.22
N SER A 72 6.49 9.17 11.57
CA SER A 72 6.00 8.91 10.21
C SER A 72 6.81 9.62 9.12
N VAL A 73 7.89 10.31 9.50
CA VAL A 73 8.84 10.95 8.57
C VAL A 73 10.27 10.75 9.03
N MET A 74 11.20 10.59 8.10
CA MET A 74 12.65 10.57 8.31
C MET A 74 13.32 11.63 7.44
N CYS A 75 14.10 12.49 8.09
CA CYS A 75 14.85 13.57 7.47
C CYS A 75 16.34 13.25 7.47
N PHE A 76 17.02 13.48 6.35
CA PHE A 76 18.45 13.26 6.19
C PHE A 76 19.14 14.52 5.67
N ILE A 77 20.37 14.77 6.14
CA ILE A 77 21.26 15.81 5.64
C ILE A 77 22.49 15.13 5.07
N ASP A 78 22.75 15.33 3.77
CA ASP A 78 23.89 14.73 3.05
C ASP A 78 23.95 13.20 3.24
N GLY A 79 22.78 12.54 3.29
CA GLY A 79 22.64 11.10 3.47
C GLY A 79 22.70 10.60 4.92
N GLN A 80 23.00 11.46 5.90
CA GLN A 80 23.00 11.09 7.32
C GLN A 80 21.63 11.37 7.95
N LEU A 81 21.12 10.40 8.73
CA LEU A 81 19.85 10.55 9.44
C LEU A 81 19.95 11.70 10.44
N LEU A 82 19.10 12.70 10.28
CA LEU A 82 18.94 13.80 11.22
C LEU A 82 17.89 13.47 12.29
N GLY A 83 16.78 12.84 11.89
CA GLY A 83 15.64 12.54 12.76
C GLY A 83 14.31 12.80 12.07
N ASP A 84 13.33 13.25 12.84
CA ASP A 84 11.97 13.56 12.38
C ASP A 84 11.84 15.04 11.93
N GLU A 85 10.61 15.50 11.75
CA GLU A 85 10.31 16.90 11.41
C GLU A 85 10.77 17.89 12.49
N LYS A 86 10.74 17.50 13.77
CA LYS A 86 11.16 18.37 14.88
C LYS A 86 12.66 18.53 14.88
N GLU A 87 13.41 17.46 14.68
CA GLU A 87 14.87 17.53 14.57
C GLU A 87 15.29 18.33 13.33
N LEU A 88 14.57 18.20 12.21
CA LEU A 88 14.79 19.05 11.04
C LEU A 88 14.53 20.53 11.34
N LEU A 89 13.43 20.89 12.00
CA LEU A 89 13.14 22.28 12.35
C LEU A 89 14.17 22.85 13.33
N LYS A 90 14.59 22.08 14.34
CA LYS A 90 15.64 22.49 15.30
C LYS A 90 16.96 22.76 14.59
N TRP A 91 17.38 21.85 13.71
CA TRP A 91 18.59 22.02 12.91
C TRP A 91 18.51 23.24 12.00
N SER A 92 17.37 23.40 11.31
CA SER A 92 17.11 24.52 10.41
C SER A 92 17.17 25.87 11.14
N TYR A 93 16.65 25.93 12.35
CA TYR A 93 16.74 27.12 13.19
C TYR A 93 18.19 27.39 13.63
N ARG A 94 18.89 26.38 14.15
CA ARG A 94 20.23 26.56 14.72
C ARG A 94 21.27 26.97 13.67
N GLU A 95 21.23 26.34 12.50
CA GLU A 95 22.25 26.52 11.46
C GLU A 95 21.88 27.61 10.44
N TRP A 96 20.59 27.91 10.27
CA TRP A 96 20.10 28.76 9.18
C TRP A 96 19.10 29.84 9.61
N ASP A 97 18.81 29.96 10.92
CA ASP A 97 17.80 30.87 11.48
C ASP A 97 16.43 30.74 10.78
N TYR A 98 16.12 29.53 10.30
CA TYR A 98 14.82 29.23 9.72
C TYR A 98 13.82 28.87 10.82
N ARG A 99 12.66 29.53 10.79
CA ARG A 99 11.53 29.23 11.66
C ARG A 99 10.28 28.98 10.83
N ASP A 100 9.52 27.99 11.25
CA ASP A 100 8.21 27.71 10.72
C ASP A 100 7.12 28.21 11.68
N PHE A 101 6.19 28.99 11.15
CA PHE A 101 5.09 29.60 11.89
C PHE A 101 3.72 29.11 11.38
N LYS A 102 3.71 28.16 10.43
CA LYS A 102 2.46 27.62 9.88
C LYS A 102 1.74 26.80 10.95
N PRO A 103 0.42 26.99 11.13
CA PRO A 103 -0.35 26.25 12.12
C PRO A 103 -0.57 24.80 11.69
N GLU A 104 -0.74 23.90 12.67
CA GLU A 104 -1.00 22.47 12.44
C GLU A 104 -2.18 22.22 11.49
N ALA A 105 -3.26 22.99 11.63
CA ALA A 105 -4.44 22.88 10.77
C ALA A 105 -4.13 23.13 9.28
N LEU A 106 -3.14 23.96 8.97
CA LEU A 106 -2.71 24.17 7.59
C LEU A 106 -2.00 22.92 7.05
N TYR A 107 -1.18 22.26 7.88
CA TYR A 107 -0.50 21.02 7.48
C TYR A 107 -1.47 19.85 7.31
N GLN A 108 -2.50 19.77 8.13
CA GLN A 108 -3.59 18.82 7.94
C GLN A 108 -4.30 19.02 6.59
N ALA A 109 -4.60 20.28 6.24
CA ALA A 109 -5.22 20.60 4.94
C ALA A 109 -4.28 20.30 3.75
N ILE A 110 -2.99 20.61 3.88
CA ILE A 110 -1.97 20.26 2.87
C ILE A 110 -1.88 18.75 2.71
N ALA A 111 -1.88 18.00 3.81
CA ALA A 111 -1.78 16.54 3.77
C ALA A 111 -2.96 15.90 3.04
N GLU A 112 -4.18 16.34 3.35
CA GLU A 112 -5.39 15.85 2.70
C GLU A 112 -5.42 16.21 1.20
N ASP A 113 -5.15 17.47 0.86
CA ASP A 113 -5.10 17.92 -0.54
C ASP A 113 -4.03 17.18 -1.34
N PHE A 114 -2.84 16.98 -0.76
CA PHE A 114 -1.74 16.27 -1.40
C PHE A 114 -2.07 14.79 -1.58
N TYR A 115 -2.71 14.14 -0.60
CA TYR A 115 -3.18 12.76 -0.70
C TYR A 115 -4.25 12.60 -1.78
N SER A 116 -5.32 13.40 -1.76
CA SER A 116 -6.37 13.35 -2.77
C SER A 116 -5.81 13.62 -4.17
N LYS A 117 -4.88 14.57 -4.33
CA LYS A 117 -4.21 14.81 -5.61
C LYS A 117 -3.32 13.65 -6.04
N HIS A 118 -2.61 13.02 -5.12
CA HIS A 118 -1.76 11.86 -5.43
C HIS A 118 -2.60 10.71 -5.99
N LEU A 119 -3.74 10.41 -5.36
CA LEU A 119 -4.65 9.38 -5.85
C LEU A 119 -5.37 9.80 -7.15
N LYS A 120 -5.82 11.06 -7.26
CA LYS A 120 -6.50 11.58 -8.46
C LYS A 120 -5.59 11.66 -9.67
N ASN A 121 -4.33 12.04 -9.52
CA ASN A 121 -3.38 12.05 -10.63
C ASN A 121 -3.12 10.64 -11.16
N SER A 122 -3.09 9.65 -10.26
CA SER A 122 -2.97 8.23 -10.61
C SER A 122 -4.23 7.72 -11.35
N GLN A 123 -5.42 8.23 -11.01
CA GLN A 123 -6.68 7.93 -11.73
C GLN A 123 -6.85 8.71 -13.04
N ALA A 124 -6.45 9.98 -13.09
CA ALA A 124 -6.64 10.88 -14.23
C ALA A 124 -5.77 10.49 -15.44
N SER A 125 -4.66 9.78 -15.20
CA SER A 125 -3.89 9.14 -16.26
C SER A 125 -4.54 7.86 -16.80
N SER A 126 -5.71 7.44 -16.28
CA SER A 126 -6.41 6.17 -16.54
C SER A 126 -5.60 4.91 -16.20
N THR A 127 -4.49 5.04 -15.46
CA THR A 127 -3.54 3.95 -15.21
C THR A 127 -3.86 3.14 -13.95
N HIS A 128 -4.46 3.75 -12.92
CA HIS A 128 -4.67 3.09 -11.63
C HIS A 128 -6.09 3.23 -11.10
N VAL A 129 -6.64 2.12 -10.59
CA VAL A 129 -7.97 2.03 -9.97
C VAL A 129 -7.80 1.67 -8.51
N PHE A 130 -8.55 2.31 -7.62
CA PHE A 130 -8.50 2.02 -6.19
C PHE A 130 -9.74 1.25 -5.75
N VAL A 131 -9.54 0.22 -4.93
CA VAL A 131 -10.61 -0.63 -4.41
C VAL A 131 -10.36 -0.94 -2.94
N TYR A 132 -11.42 -1.18 -2.20
CA TYR A 132 -11.31 -1.49 -0.77
C TYR A 132 -12.04 -2.78 -0.40
N LEU A 133 -11.54 -3.42 0.66
CA LEU A 133 -12.16 -4.55 1.34
C LEU A 133 -12.27 -4.20 2.83
N GLU A 134 -13.49 -4.16 3.38
CA GLU A 134 -13.72 -4.05 4.82
C GLU A 134 -13.76 -5.43 5.45
N ILE A 135 -12.95 -5.63 6.49
CA ILE A 135 -12.65 -6.94 7.04
C ILE A 135 -13.26 -7.06 8.43
N ALA A 136 -13.83 -8.22 8.71
CA ALA A 136 -14.17 -8.66 10.05
C ALA A 136 -13.50 -9.99 10.40
N ILE A 137 -13.12 -10.13 11.67
CA ILE A 137 -12.65 -11.39 12.27
C ILE A 137 -13.65 -11.74 13.37
N GLU A 138 -14.24 -12.93 13.35
CA GLU A 138 -15.30 -13.33 14.30
C GLU A 138 -16.49 -12.34 14.34
N GLU A 139 -16.91 -11.86 13.16
CA GLU A 139 -17.95 -10.82 12.99
C GLU A 139 -17.61 -9.45 13.59
N GLN A 140 -16.40 -9.26 14.16
CA GLN A 140 -15.93 -7.97 14.64
C GLN A 140 -15.18 -7.24 13.52
N PRO A 141 -15.65 -6.05 13.07
CA PRO A 141 -14.92 -5.25 12.09
C PRO A 141 -13.53 -4.88 12.62
N VAL A 142 -12.49 -5.18 11.85
CA VAL A 142 -11.09 -4.90 12.21
C VAL A 142 -10.48 -3.77 11.40
N GLY A 143 -11.13 -3.34 10.32
CA GLY A 143 -10.72 -2.21 9.50
C GLY A 143 -10.85 -2.49 8.01
N ARG A 144 -10.13 -1.69 7.21
CA ARG A 144 -10.16 -1.73 5.75
C ARG A 144 -8.78 -2.02 5.17
N LEU A 145 -8.75 -2.81 4.10
CA LEU A 145 -7.62 -2.94 3.19
C LEU A 145 -7.92 -2.10 1.95
N LEU A 146 -7.05 -1.15 1.59
CA LEU A 146 -7.16 -0.33 0.38
C LEU A 146 -6.07 -0.72 -0.61
N PHE A 147 -6.47 -1.03 -1.84
CA PHE A 147 -5.57 -1.48 -2.89
C PHE A 147 -5.51 -0.50 -4.04
N GLU A 148 -4.32 -0.37 -4.61
CA GLU A 148 -4.09 0.17 -5.95
C GLU A 148 -4.01 -0.99 -6.95
N LEU A 149 -4.77 -0.88 -8.05
CA LEU A 149 -4.75 -1.83 -9.16
C LEU A 149 -3.93 -1.27 -10.31
N PHE A 150 -3.04 -2.08 -10.88
CA PHE A 150 -2.16 -1.73 -11.99
C PHE A 150 -2.84 -1.98 -13.33
N SER A 151 -3.89 -1.20 -13.61
CA SER A 151 -4.71 -1.34 -14.82
C SER A 151 -3.95 -1.04 -16.12
N ASP A 152 -2.83 -0.31 -16.03
CA ASP A 152 -1.86 -0.12 -17.11
C ASP A 152 -1.13 -1.42 -17.49
N ALA A 153 -0.79 -2.25 -16.51
CA ALA A 153 -0.08 -3.51 -16.70
C ALA A 153 -1.00 -4.71 -16.94
N CYS A 154 -2.15 -4.75 -16.26
CA CYS A 154 -3.09 -5.88 -16.26
C CYS A 154 -4.56 -5.40 -16.33
N PRO A 155 -5.00 -4.73 -17.42
CA PRO A 155 -6.32 -4.11 -17.49
C PRO A 155 -7.49 -5.09 -17.28
N ARG A 156 -7.44 -6.30 -17.88
CA ARG A 156 -8.52 -7.30 -17.73
C ARG A 156 -8.54 -7.88 -16.31
N THR A 157 -7.38 -8.17 -15.74
CA THR A 157 -7.27 -8.71 -14.39
C THR A 157 -7.75 -7.69 -13.36
N CYS A 158 -7.37 -6.42 -13.52
CA CYS A 158 -7.81 -5.34 -12.66
C CYS A 158 -9.32 -5.09 -12.79
N GLU A 159 -9.88 -5.11 -14.00
CA GLU A 159 -11.31 -4.94 -14.21
C GLU A 159 -12.12 -6.09 -13.59
N ASN A 160 -11.65 -7.32 -13.69
CA ASN A 160 -12.26 -8.46 -12.99
C ASN A 160 -12.31 -8.24 -11.48
N PHE A 161 -11.18 -7.87 -10.86
CA PHE A 161 -11.14 -7.64 -9.42
C PHE A 161 -11.99 -6.43 -9.00
N ARG A 162 -11.93 -5.33 -9.76
CA ARG A 162 -12.72 -4.11 -9.52
C ARG A 162 -14.22 -4.40 -9.57
N ALA A 163 -14.69 -5.11 -10.59
CA ALA A 163 -16.09 -5.45 -10.74
C ALA A 163 -16.58 -6.39 -9.61
N LEU A 164 -15.75 -7.34 -9.19
CA LEU A 164 -16.05 -8.19 -8.02
C LEU A 164 -16.07 -7.40 -6.70
N CYS A 165 -15.25 -6.35 -6.56
CA CYS A 165 -15.35 -5.43 -5.44
C CYS A 165 -16.63 -4.59 -5.49
N ALA A 166 -16.96 -4.01 -6.65
CA ALA A 166 -18.14 -3.16 -6.84
C ALA A 166 -19.46 -3.93 -6.68
N GLY A 167 -19.49 -5.21 -7.06
CA GLY A 167 -20.72 -5.99 -7.13
C GLY A 167 -21.57 -5.65 -8.37
N GLY A 168 -22.80 -6.19 -8.42
CA GLY A 168 -23.76 -5.96 -9.50
C GLY A 168 -23.55 -6.79 -10.78
N ALA A 169 -22.32 -7.23 -11.08
CA ALA A 169 -22.07 -8.15 -12.19
C ALA A 169 -22.78 -9.49 -11.97
N LYS A 170 -23.27 -10.11 -13.05
CA LYS A 170 -23.97 -11.40 -13.00
C LYS A 170 -23.11 -12.50 -13.59
N SER A 171 -23.10 -13.65 -12.94
CA SER A 171 -22.44 -14.86 -13.43
C SER A 171 -23.00 -15.22 -14.81
N PRO A 172 -22.14 -15.37 -15.82
CA PRO A 172 -22.54 -15.93 -17.11
C PRO A 172 -23.03 -17.39 -16.99
N CYS A 173 -22.66 -18.11 -15.93
CA CYS A 173 -23.00 -19.52 -15.75
C CYS A 173 -24.36 -19.75 -15.08
N ASP A 174 -24.70 -18.98 -14.04
CA ASP A 174 -25.91 -19.22 -13.24
C ASP A 174 -26.69 -17.96 -12.85
N GLY A 175 -26.26 -16.77 -13.31
CA GLY A 175 -26.94 -15.51 -13.06
C GLY A 175 -26.83 -14.99 -11.62
N ARG A 176 -26.06 -15.63 -10.73
CA ARG A 176 -25.82 -15.09 -9.38
C ARG A 176 -25.03 -13.79 -9.46
N GLU A 177 -25.14 -12.97 -8.42
CA GLU A 177 -24.29 -11.79 -8.31
C GLU A 177 -22.84 -12.19 -8.01
N LEU A 178 -21.91 -11.61 -8.76
CA LEU A 178 -20.48 -11.78 -8.57
C LEU A 178 -19.97 -10.66 -7.66
N THR A 179 -19.64 -11.00 -6.42
CA THR A 179 -19.12 -10.03 -5.45
C THR A 179 -18.19 -10.68 -4.43
N TYR A 180 -17.19 -9.94 -3.95
CA TYR A 180 -16.39 -10.34 -2.79
C TYR A 180 -17.09 -10.15 -1.45
N LYS A 181 -18.19 -9.39 -1.40
CA LYS A 181 -18.96 -9.17 -0.18
C LYS A 181 -19.43 -10.51 0.39
N ASN A 182 -19.20 -10.70 1.69
CA ASN A 182 -19.42 -11.91 2.47
C ASN A 182 -18.53 -13.12 2.13
N SER A 183 -17.56 -12.99 1.22
CA SER A 183 -16.57 -14.04 0.98
C SER A 183 -15.54 -14.12 2.11
N LEU A 184 -14.89 -15.28 2.24
CA LEU A 184 -13.94 -15.57 3.31
C LEU A 184 -12.50 -15.57 2.80
N PHE A 185 -11.57 -15.22 3.69
CA PHE A 185 -10.19 -15.68 3.56
C PHE A 185 -10.13 -17.13 4.05
N HIS A 186 -10.05 -18.06 3.10
CA HIS A 186 -10.16 -19.49 3.37
C HIS A 186 -8.80 -20.18 3.59
N ARG A 187 -7.69 -19.51 3.27
CA ARG A 187 -6.34 -20.05 3.42
C ARG A 187 -5.34 -18.98 3.81
N LEU A 188 -4.50 -19.28 4.80
CA LEU A 188 -3.44 -18.46 5.33
C LEU A 188 -2.17 -19.30 5.46
N VAL A 189 -1.19 -18.97 4.62
CA VAL A 189 0.14 -19.58 4.63
C VAL A 189 1.06 -18.62 5.39
N LYS A 190 1.46 -18.99 6.60
CA LYS A 190 2.37 -18.18 7.42
C LYS A 190 3.67 -17.91 6.66
N ASN A 191 4.16 -16.67 6.71
CA ASN A 191 5.30 -16.23 5.89
C ASN A 191 5.10 -16.56 4.40
N GLY A 192 3.88 -16.42 3.89
CA GLY A 192 3.58 -16.71 2.49
C GLY A 192 2.59 -15.70 1.99
N TRP A 193 1.32 -16.07 2.03
CA TRP A 193 0.22 -15.24 1.58
C TRP A 193 -1.06 -15.58 2.35
N ILE A 194 -2.00 -14.64 2.36
CA ILE A 194 -3.39 -14.89 2.72
C ILE A 194 -4.22 -14.93 1.43
N GLN A 195 -5.15 -15.87 1.32
CA GLN A 195 -5.93 -16.14 0.13
C GLN A 195 -7.43 -16.09 0.44
N GLY A 196 -8.17 -15.44 -0.46
CA GLY A 196 -9.62 -15.33 -0.40
C GLY A 196 -10.23 -15.36 -1.81
N GLY A 197 -11.46 -14.85 -1.93
CA GLY A 197 -12.11 -14.70 -3.22
C GLY A 197 -12.78 -15.97 -3.77
N ASP A 198 -12.98 -17.00 -2.95
CA ASP A 198 -13.99 -18.03 -3.27
C ASP A 198 -15.36 -17.45 -2.91
N ILE A 199 -15.99 -16.86 -3.93
CA ILE A 199 -17.27 -16.15 -3.82
C ILE A 199 -18.49 -17.09 -3.83
N ILE A 200 -18.29 -18.41 -3.79
CA ILE A 200 -19.36 -19.41 -3.94
C ILE A 200 -19.46 -20.28 -2.70
N THR A 201 -18.38 -20.94 -2.29
CA THR A 201 -18.39 -21.88 -1.15
C THR A 201 -17.59 -21.35 0.04
N GLY A 202 -16.66 -20.43 -0.18
CA GLY A 202 -15.70 -19.98 0.82
C GLY A 202 -14.72 -21.08 1.27
N LYS A 203 -14.55 -22.15 0.50
CA LYS A 203 -13.65 -23.28 0.85
C LYS A 203 -12.37 -23.29 0.04
N GLY A 204 -12.28 -22.49 -1.02
CA GLY A 204 -11.14 -22.41 -1.94
C GLY A 204 -11.23 -23.36 -3.12
N ASP A 205 -12.34 -24.08 -3.29
CA ASP A 205 -12.54 -25.01 -4.41
C ASP A 205 -13.22 -24.36 -5.61
N ARG A 206 -13.92 -23.22 -5.40
CA ARG A 206 -14.69 -22.54 -6.44
C ARG A 206 -14.39 -21.04 -6.52
N GLY A 207 -15.04 -20.40 -7.48
CA GLY A 207 -14.86 -19.01 -7.86
C GLY A 207 -15.18 -18.86 -9.34
N GLU A 208 -15.43 -17.62 -9.77
CA GLU A 208 -15.75 -17.32 -11.16
C GLU A 208 -15.37 -15.86 -11.45
N SER A 209 -14.79 -15.62 -12.63
CA SER A 209 -14.49 -14.27 -13.09
C SER A 209 -15.71 -13.62 -13.74
N ILE A 210 -15.66 -12.30 -13.93
CA ILE A 210 -16.69 -11.61 -14.72
C ILE A 210 -16.73 -12.03 -16.20
N TYR A 211 -15.72 -12.78 -16.66
CA TYR A 211 -15.59 -13.27 -18.03
C TYR A 211 -16.05 -14.73 -18.18
N GLY A 212 -16.47 -15.38 -17.08
CA GLY A 212 -16.82 -16.80 -17.03
C GLY A 212 -15.98 -17.59 -16.01
N PRO A 213 -15.99 -18.93 -16.07
CA PRO A 213 -15.34 -19.79 -15.06
C PRO A 213 -13.87 -19.47 -14.82
N THR A 214 -13.12 -19.22 -15.89
CA THR A 214 -11.71 -18.84 -15.85
C THR A 214 -11.32 -17.91 -16.99
N PHE A 215 -10.23 -17.16 -16.82
CA PHE A 215 -9.58 -16.35 -17.86
C PHE A 215 -8.05 -16.51 -17.86
N GLU A 216 -7.40 -16.03 -18.93
CA GLU A 216 -5.98 -16.22 -19.17
C GLU A 216 -5.06 -15.46 -18.21
N ASP A 217 -3.83 -15.94 -18.02
CA ASP A 217 -2.75 -15.11 -17.44
C ASP A 217 -2.45 -13.93 -18.38
N GLU A 218 -2.64 -12.70 -17.90
CA GLU A 218 -2.56 -11.49 -18.72
C GLU A 218 -1.12 -10.96 -18.86
N SER A 219 -0.42 -10.74 -17.75
CA SER A 219 0.94 -10.21 -17.74
C SER A 219 1.72 -10.68 -16.51
N PHE A 220 3.05 -10.73 -16.64
CA PHE A 220 3.99 -11.02 -15.55
C PHE A 220 5.02 -9.88 -15.36
N SER A 221 4.67 -8.65 -15.78
CA SER A 221 5.53 -7.47 -15.65
C SER A 221 5.71 -7.05 -14.18
N VAL A 222 4.66 -7.21 -13.38
CA VAL A 222 4.65 -6.94 -11.95
C VAL A 222 5.28 -8.13 -11.21
N ARG A 223 6.24 -7.85 -10.34
CA ARG A 223 6.97 -8.86 -9.57
C ARG A 223 6.49 -8.90 -8.12
N HIS A 224 6.61 -10.07 -7.49
CA HIS A 224 6.26 -10.29 -6.07
C HIS A 224 7.39 -9.86 -5.13
N LYS A 225 7.81 -8.60 -5.24
CA LYS A 225 9.01 -8.08 -4.55
C LYS A 225 8.82 -7.82 -3.05
N GLY A 226 7.58 -7.71 -2.59
CA GLY A 226 7.29 -7.20 -1.25
C GLY A 226 6.08 -7.85 -0.62
N ARG A 227 5.78 -7.39 0.59
CA ARG A 227 4.54 -7.67 1.29
C ARG A 227 3.40 -6.87 0.60
N GLY A 228 2.16 -7.30 0.75
CA GLY A 228 1.00 -6.54 0.27
C GLY A 228 0.75 -6.62 -1.24
N VAL A 229 1.54 -7.39 -2.00
CA VAL A 229 1.28 -7.61 -3.43
C VAL A 229 -0.01 -8.41 -3.60
N LEU A 230 -0.91 -7.89 -4.43
CA LEU A 230 -2.17 -8.52 -4.79
C LEU A 230 -1.99 -9.33 -6.08
N GLY A 231 -2.31 -10.63 -6.02
CA GLY A 231 -2.16 -11.54 -7.16
C GLY A 231 -3.28 -12.56 -7.30
N MET A 232 -3.42 -13.11 -8.51
CA MET A 232 -4.46 -14.08 -8.83
C MET A 232 -4.07 -15.48 -8.38
N ALA A 233 -4.95 -16.15 -7.63
CA ALA A 233 -4.80 -17.58 -7.39
C ALA A 233 -5.34 -18.36 -8.60
N ASN A 234 -4.62 -19.39 -9.02
CA ASN A 234 -4.99 -20.23 -10.16
C ASN A 234 -4.71 -21.72 -9.88
N LYS A 235 -5.26 -22.60 -10.73
CA LYS A 235 -5.06 -24.07 -10.68
C LYS A 235 -4.12 -24.53 -11.82
N GLY A 236 -3.20 -23.67 -12.25
CA GLY A 236 -2.38 -23.84 -13.44
C GLY A 236 -2.52 -22.66 -14.40
N ARG A 237 -1.75 -22.68 -15.49
CA ARG A 237 -1.74 -21.60 -16.48
C ARG A 237 -3.16 -21.32 -17.00
N HIS A 238 -3.46 -20.03 -17.19
CA HIS A 238 -4.70 -19.55 -17.79
C HIS A 238 -5.98 -20.05 -17.09
N SER A 239 -5.93 -20.17 -15.75
CA SER A 239 -7.07 -20.64 -14.94
C SER A 239 -7.45 -19.64 -13.82
N ASN A 240 -7.30 -18.35 -14.10
CA ASN A 240 -7.64 -17.28 -13.15
C ASN A 240 -9.16 -17.15 -13.03
N GLY A 241 -9.69 -16.99 -11.81
CA GLY A 241 -11.12 -16.84 -11.56
C GLY A 241 -11.41 -15.60 -10.70
N SER A 242 -12.04 -15.80 -9.54
CA SER A 242 -12.20 -14.76 -8.51
C SER A 242 -11.22 -14.90 -7.35
N GLN A 243 -10.54 -16.03 -7.19
CA GLN A 243 -9.65 -16.21 -6.05
C GLN A 243 -8.38 -15.37 -6.20
N PHE A 244 -7.97 -14.73 -5.12
CA PHE A 244 -6.81 -13.87 -5.05
C PHE A 244 -6.00 -14.13 -3.79
N TYR A 245 -4.76 -13.66 -3.77
CA TYR A 245 -3.93 -13.65 -2.58
C TYR A 245 -3.29 -12.29 -2.34
N ILE A 246 -2.92 -12.05 -1.08
CA ILE A 246 -2.12 -10.91 -0.63
C ILE A 246 -0.83 -11.48 -0.03
N THR A 247 0.33 -11.08 -0.56
CA THR A 247 1.62 -11.58 -0.04
C THR A 247 1.89 -11.04 1.37
N LEU A 248 2.44 -11.89 2.24
CA LEU A 248 2.88 -11.53 3.59
C LEU A 248 4.39 -11.27 3.66
N GLN A 249 5.12 -11.61 2.61
CA GLN A 249 6.55 -11.35 2.42
C GLN A 249 6.91 -11.40 0.91
N PRO A 250 8.14 -11.01 0.50
CA PRO A 250 8.60 -11.20 -0.87
C PRO A 250 8.47 -12.66 -1.33
N ALA A 251 7.87 -12.88 -2.49
CA ALA A 251 7.55 -14.22 -3.00
C ALA A 251 8.01 -14.42 -4.46
N PRO A 252 9.31 -14.25 -4.78
CA PRO A 252 9.82 -14.29 -6.17
C PRO A 252 9.59 -15.64 -6.87
N TYR A 253 9.35 -16.72 -6.13
CA TYR A 253 9.03 -18.04 -6.69
C TYR A 253 7.64 -18.10 -7.36
N LEU A 254 6.78 -17.11 -7.13
CA LEU A 254 5.48 -16.91 -7.80
C LEU A 254 5.61 -16.14 -9.12
N ASP A 255 6.73 -15.44 -9.34
CA ASP A 255 6.96 -14.67 -10.56
C ASP A 255 6.84 -15.57 -11.81
N LYS A 256 6.19 -15.03 -12.85
CA LYS A 256 5.93 -15.73 -14.13
C LYS A 256 5.05 -16.98 -14.03
N LYS A 257 4.43 -17.23 -12.87
CA LYS A 257 3.46 -18.32 -12.64
C LYS A 257 2.09 -17.80 -12.23
N TYR A 258 2.07 -16.69 -11.49
CA TYR A 258 0.87 -16.03 -11.04
C TYR A 258 0.92 -14.55 -11.44
N VAL A 259 -0.24 -14.02 -11.85
CA VAL A 259 -0.38 -12.62 -12.25
C VAL A 259 -0.47 -11.77 -10.98
N ALA A 260 0.51 -10.90 -10.77
CA ALA A 260 0.40 -9.79 -9.81
C ALA A 260 -0.20 -8.58 -10.53
N PHE A 261 -1.20 -7.96 -9.94
CA PHE A 261 -1.99 -6.91 -10.60
C PHE A 261 -2.32 -5.72 -9.70
N GLY A 262 -1.82 -5.69 -8.48
CA GLY A 262 -2.02 -4.56 -7.58
C GLY A 262 -1.16 -4.66 -6.32
N GLN A 263 -1.34 -3.68 -5.45
CA GLN A 263 -0.66 -3.62 -4.16
C GLN A 263 -1.55 -2.99 -3.09
N LEU A 264 -1.36 -3.41 -1.85
CA LEU A 264 -1.97 -2.77 -0.69
C LEU A 264 -1.30 -1.41 -0.45
N ILE A 265 -2.10 -0.36 -0.28
CA ILE A 265 -1.62 0.99 0.00
C ILE A 265 -1.98 1.48 1.42
N GLU A 266 -3.08 0.97 2.00
CA GLU A 266 -3.49 1.20 3.39
C GLU A 266 -4.05 -0.07 4.04
N GLY A 267 -3.95 -0.16 5.37
CA GLY A 267 -4.48 -1.28 6.14
C GLY A 267 -3.42 -2.25 6.67
N THR A 268 -2.23 -1.73 7.02
CA THR A 268 -1.13 -2.55 7.54
C THR A 268 -1.53 -3.32 8.80
N GLU A 269 -2.20 -2.66 9.74
CA GLU A 269 -2.68 -3.29 10.97
C GLU A 269 -3.74 -4.36 10.70
N VAL A 270 -4.61 -4.15 9.71
CA VAL A 270 -5.64 -5.13 9.32
C VAL A 270 -4.98 -6.40 8.77
N LEU A 271 -3.99 -6.25 7.89
CA LEU A 271 -3.25 -7.38 7.35
C LEU A 271 -2.45 -8.12 8.44
N GLN A 272 -1.86 -7.39 9.39
CA GLN A 272 -1.18 -8.00 10.54
C GLN A 272 -2.14 -8.79 11.44
N ARG A 273 -3.34 -8.25 11.72
CA ARG A 273 -4.36 -8.97 12.50
C ARG A 273 -4.82 -10.24 11.80
N LEU A 274 -5.01 -10.18 10.48
CA LEU A 274 -5.33 -11.37 9.67
C LEU A 274 -4.21 -12.41 9.73
N GLU A 275 -2.95 -11.98 9.62
CA GLU A 275 -1.77 -12.86 9.60
C GLU A 275 -1.58 -13.69 10.88
N VAL A 276 -1.96 -13.14 12.03
CA VAL A 276 -1.79 -13.81 13.34
C VAL A 276 -2.98 -14.70 13.73
N VAL A 277 -4.03 -14.77 12.90
CA VAL A 277 -5.18 -15.65 13.16
C VAL A 277 -4.71 -17.11 13.25
N PRO A 278 -5.12 -17.87 14.29
CA PRO A 278 -4.77 -19.29 14.38
C PRO A 278 -5.30 -20.09 13.19
N THR A 279 -4.53 -21.09 12.76
CA THR A 279 -4.90 -21.95 11.62
C THR A 279 -4.79 -23.43 11.96
N TYR A 280 -5.62 -24.23 11.29
CA TYR A 280 -5.49 -25.68 11.20
C TYR A 280 -5.33 -26.07 9.73
N ASN A 281 -4.19 -26.65 9.36
CA ASN A 281 -3.82 -26.94 7.97
C ASN A 281 -4.00 -25.73 7.05
N GLU A 282 -3.41 -24.59 7.43
CA GLU A 282 -3.50 -23.30 6.72
C GLU A 282 -4.92 -22.70 6.64
N ARG A 283 -5.95 -23.35 7.18
CA ARG A 283 -7.30 -22.78 7.24
C ARG A 283 -7.46 -21.98 8.53
N PRO A 284 -7.90 -20.70 8.49
CA PRO A 284 -8.24 -19.95 9.69
C PRO A 284 -9.24 -20.71 10.58
N THR A 285 -8.99 -20.75 11.88
CA THR A 285 -9.89 -21.41 12.86
C THR A 285 -11.15 -20.59 13.13
N VAL A 286 -11.11 -19.30 12.80
CA VAL A 286 -12.21 -18.35 12.94
C VAL A 286 -12.51 -17.69 11.59
N ALA A 287 -13.75 -17.23 11.42
CA ALA A 287 -14.16 -16.59 10.18
C ALA A 287 -13.45 -15.25 9.99
N CYS A 288 -12.68 -15.13 8.90
CA CYS A 288 -12.09 -13.89 8.41
C CYS A 288 -12.83 -13.49 7.14
N LYS A 289 -13.70 -12.49 7.22
CA LYS A 289 -14.71 -12.18 6.19
C LYS A 289 -14.51 -10.79 5.61
N ILE A 290 -14.76 -10.66 4.32
CA ILE A 290 -14.95 -9.38 3.65
C ILE A 290 -16.41 -8.96 3.88
N ILE A 291 -16.67 -8.08 4.84
CA ILE A 291 -18.04 -7.65 5.20
C ILE A 291 -18.61 -6.63 4.20
N ASN A 292 -17.74 -5.89 3.53
CA ASN A 292 -18.09 -4.94 2.48
C ASN A 292 -16.90 -4.71 1.56
N CYS A 293 -17.15 -4.27 0.33
CA CYS A 293 -16.11 -3.95 -0.64
C CYS A 293 -16.65 -2.99 -1.70
N GLY A 294 -15.76 -2.33 -2.43
CA GLY A 294 -16.16 -1.43 -3.49
C GLY A 294 -14.98 -0.75 -4.18
N THR A 295 -15.30 0.11 -5.15
CA THR A 295 -14.35 1.08 -5.69
C THR A 295 -14.17 2.24 -4.72
N PHE A 296 -12.97 2.80 -4.69
CA PHE A 296 -12.63 3.95 -3.87
C PHE A 296 -12.39 5.17 -4.77
N GLU A 297 -13.12 6.25 -4.50
CA GLU A 297 -12.93 7.55 -5.14
C GLU A 297 -12.39 8.55 -4.09
N PRO A 298 -11.22 9.18 -4.34
CA PRO A 298 -10.56 10.10 -3.40
C PRO A 298 -11.16 11.51 -3.29
#